data_AF-A0A7S3ST68-F1
#
_entry.id   AF-A0A7S3ST68-F1
#
_cell.length_a   1.000
_cell.length_b   1.000
_cell.length_c   1.000
_cell.angle_alpha   90.00
_cell.angle_beta   90.00
_cell.angle_gamma   90.00
#
_symmetry.space_group_name_H-M   'P 1'
#
loop_
_entity.id
_entity.type
_entity.pdbx_description
1 polymer ?
#
loop_
_entity_poly.entity_id
_entity_poly.type
_entity_poly.pdbx_seq_one_letter_code
_entity_poly.pdbx_strand_id
1 'polypeptide(L)'
;MISVSARPRPAEPSFGAELASAFGHGGSVRDGNFFFKPLPKAPDRYENEKRLLNLLGRRTDPAATDPTRAVDAEGGAGPSDPMASFVPRYFGEVQLERGGWYFKMEDLLSSFSQSHIADIKMGVRCISEDELHNEKPRPDLFDRMERLEAMLGE
;
A
#
# COMPACT_ATOMS: atom_id res chain seq x y z
N MET A 1 -20.60 -30.71 26.72
CA MET A 1 -20.49 -29.24 26.65
C MET A 1 -19.01 -28.90 26.58
N ILE A 2 -18.50 -28.57 25.40
CA ILE A 2 -17.09 -28.19 25.20
C ILE A 2 -17.05 -26.66 25.21
N SER A 3 -16.40 -26.10 26.23
CA SER A 3 -16.17 -24.66 26.36
C SER A 3 -15.11 -24.25 25.34
N VAL A 4 -15.53 -23.52 24.31
CA VAL A 4 -14.61 -22.92 23.32
C VAL A 4 -14.06 -21.64 23.94
N SER A 5 -12.84 -21.72 24.48
CA SER A 5 -12.07 -20.56 24.90
C SER A 5 -11.81 -19.66 23.69
N ALA A 6 -12.47 -18.51 23.66
CA ALA A 6 -12.23 -17.48 22.67
C ALA A 6 -10.78 -17.01 22.80
N ARG A 7 -9.98 -17.21 21.74
CA ARG A 7 -8.62 -16.66 21.67
C ARG A 7 -8.69 -15.14 21.84
N PRO A 8 -7.74 -14.50 22.53
CA PRO A 8 -7.71 -13.06 22.65
C PRO A 8 -7.66 -12.45 21.24
N ARG A 9 -8.57 -11.51 20.98
CA ARG A 9 -8.56 -10.67 19.78
C ARG A 9 -7.19 -9.97 19.71
N PRO A 10 -6.58 -9.83 18.51
CA PRO A 10 -5.40 -8.97 18.38
C PRO A 10 -5.74 -7.61 18.98
N ALA A 11 -4.83 -7.09 19.81
CA ALA A 11 -5.02 -5.83 20.52
C ALA A 11 -5.46 -4.74 19.53
N GLU A 12 -6.54 -4.03 19.89
CA GLU A 12 -7.03 -2.90 19.11
C GLU A 12 -5.93 -1.83 19.06
N PRO A 13 -5.72 -1.17 17.90
CA PRO A 13 -4.69 -0.16 17.76
C PRO A 13 -4.95 0.98 18.75
N SER A 14 -4.05 1.14 19.72
CA SER A 14 -4.09 2.24 20.68
C SER A 14 -3.77 3.54 19.96
N PHE A 15 -4.69 4.50 20.03
CA PHE A 15 -4.59 5.80 19.36
C PHE A 15 -3.26 6.52 19.63
N GLY A 16 -2.38 6.46 18.63
CA GLY A 16 -1.18 7.28 18.45
C GLY A 16 -0.89 7.55 16.97
N ALA A 17 -1.95 7.50 16.13
CA ALA A 17 -1.80 7.47 14.68
C ALA A 17 -1.34 8.83 14.13
N GLU A 18 -0.11 8.88 13.60
CA GLU A 18 0.43 10.09 13.00
C GLU A 18 -0.01 10.18 11.53
N LEU A 19 -0.47 11.37 11.12
CA LEU A 19 -0.77 11.67 9.73
C LEU A 19 0.54 11.69 8.96
N ALA A 20 0.78 10.62 8.22
CA ALA A 20 1.97 10.49 7.40
C ALA A 20 1.65 10.98 5.99
N SER A 21 2.17 12.15 5.62
CA SER A 21 2.24 12.55 4.23
C SER A 21 3.64 12.20 3.70
N ALA A 22 3.75 11.03 3.08
CA ALA A 22 4.89 10.72 2.24
C ALA A 22 4.37 10.33 0.85
N PHE A 23 5.07 10.76 -0.20
CA PHE A 23 4.91 10.21 -1.55
C PHE A 23 3.57 10.51 -2.25
N GLY A 24 2.92 11.64 -1.94
CA GLY A 24 1.73 12.10 -2.65
C GLY A 24 0.44 11.32 -2.36
N HIS A 25 0.45 10.42 -1.38
CA HIS A 25 -0.74 9.69 -0.94
C HIS A 25 -1.38 10.37 0.28
N GLY A 26 -2.14 11.43 0.02
CA GLY A 26 -2.87 12.15 1.06
C GLY A 26 -3.83 11.22 1.83
N GLY A 27 -3.84 11.35 3.15
CA GLY A 27 -4.71 10.56 4.04
C GLY A 27 -4.10 9.27 4.58
N SER A 28 -2.81 9.01 4.32
CA SER A 28 -2.12 7.85 4.91
C SER A 28 -1.86 8.05 6.41
N VAL A 29 -1.86 6.93 7.14
CA VAL A 29 -1.73 6.90 8.60
C VAL A 29 -0.62 5.94 8.99
N ARG A 30 0.15 6.26 10.03
CA ARG A 30 1.12 5.36 10.65
C ARG A 30 0.71 5.05 12.07
N ASP A 31 0.81 3.79 12.48
CA ASP A 31 0.57 3.36 13.86
C ASP A 31 1.47 2.15 14.20
N GLY A 32 2.33 2.34 15.20
CA GLY A 32 3.39 1.39 15.57
C GLY A 32 4.28 1.04 14.37
N ASN A 33 4.32 -0.25 14.02
CA ASN A 33 5.11 -0.77 12.90
C ASN A 33 4.30 -0.88 11.60
N PHE A 34 3.12 -0.25 11.53
CA PHE A 34 2.22 -0.36 10.40
C PHE A 34 1.99 0.97 9.70
N PHE A 35 1.93 0.89 8.37
CA PHE A 35 1.53 1.96 7.48
C PHE A 35 0.18 1.61 6.86
N PHE A 36 -0.76 2.55 6.91
CA PHE A 36 -2.11 2.41 6.41
C PHE A 36 -2.29 3.33 5.21
N LYS A 37 -2.30 2.73 4.02
CA LYS A 37 -2.49 3.44 2.76
C LYS A 37 -3.98 3.48 2.42
N PRO A 38 -4.60 4.65 2.16
CA PRO A 38 -5.99 4.71 1.73
C PRO A 38 -6.20 3.93 0.44
N LEU A 39 -7.35 3.27 0.31
CA LEU A 39 -7.67 2.58 -0.93
C LEU A 39 -7.75 3.58 -2.11
N PRO A 40 -7.14 3.26 -3.27
CA PRO A 40 -7.31 4.08 -4.47
C PRO A 40 -8.79 4.24 -4.83
N LYS A 41 -9.20 5.47 -5.17
CA LYS A 41 -10.60 5.75 -5.56
C LYS A 41 -10.95 5.22 -6.95
N ALA A 42 -9.97 5.15 -7.84
CA ALA A 42 -10.16 4.65 -9.20
C ALA A 42 -10.12 3.11 -9.18
N PRO A 43 -11.17 2.41 -9.68
CA PRO A 43 -11.29 0.96 -9.56
C PRO A 43 -10.12 0.18 -10.18
N ASP A 44 -9.64 0.61 -11.33
CA ASP A 44 -8.48 0.05 -12.03
C ASP A 44 -7.22 0.14 -11.17
N ARG A 45 -6.98 1.29 -10.53
CA ARG A 45 -5.84 1.50 -9.64
C ARG A 45 -5.94 0.66 -8.38
N TYR A 46 -7.15 0.53 -7.81
CA TYR A 46 -7.40 -0.31 -6.65
C TYR A 46 -7.09 -1.78 -6.94
N GLU A 47 -7.66 -2.34 -8.02
CA GLU A 47 -7.47 -3.75 -8.37
C GLU A 47 -6.01 -4.05 -8.74
N ASN A 48 -5.37 -3.17 -9.51
CA ASN A 48 -3.96 -3.33 -9.90
C ASN A 48 -3.04 -3.33 -8.68
N GLU A 49 -3.22 -2.37 -7.76
CA GLU A 49 -2.42 -2.28 -6.55
C GLU A 49 -2.67 -3.47 -5.62
N LYS A 50 -3.93 -3.84 -5.39
CA LYS A 50 -4.31 -5.00 -4.58
C LYS A 50 -3.70 -6.28 -5.12
N ARG A 51 -3.74 -6.49 -6.44
CA ARG A 51 -3.14 -7.66 -7.08
C ARG A 51 -1.63 -7.69 -6.90
N LEU A 52 -0.95 -6.56 -7.12
CA LEU A 52 0.49 -6.43 -6.92
C LEU A 52 0.90 -6.73 -5.47
N LEU A 53 0.18 -6.16 -4.50
CA LEU A 53 0.44 -6.36 -3.07
C LEU A 53 0.18 -7.79 -2.62
N ASN A 54 -0.85 -8.46 -3.15
CA ASN A 54 -1.08 -9.87 -2.88
C ASN A 54 0.01 -10.76 -3.49
N LEU A 55 0.56 -10.39 -4.65
CA LEU A 55 1.61 -11.14 -5.33
C LEU A 55 2.98 -10.98 -4.65
N LEU A 56 3.38 -9.76 -4.33
CA LEU A 56 4.73 -9.44 -3.85
C LEU A 56 4.79 -9.21 -2.34
N GLY A 57 3.75 -8.61 -1.76
CA GLY A 57 3.74 -8.16 -0.37
C GLY A 57 3.35 -9.26 0.62
N ARG A 58 2.63 -10.31 0.19
CA ARG A 58 2.32 -11.46 1.05
C ARG A 58 3.55 -12.35 1.20
N ARG A 59 4.20 -12.26 2.35
CA ARG A 59 5.21 -13.23 2.76
C ARG A 59 4.53 -14.30 3.62
N THR A 60 4.79 -15.57 3.32
CA THR A 60 4.41 -16.67 4.23
C THR A 60 5.36 -16.62 5.42
N ASP A 61 4.82 -16.59 6.63
CA ASP A 61 5.66 -16.67 7.82
C ASP A 61 6.27 -18.08 7.90
N PRO A 62 7.60 -18.24 7.93
CA PRO A 62 8.22 -19.56 8.05
C PRO A 62 7.92 -20.26 9.39
N ALA A 63 7.37 -19.52 10.36
CA ALA A 63 6.91 -20.04 11.65
C ALA A 63 5.43 -20.47 11.67
N ALA A 64 4.67 -20.19 10.60
CA ALA A 64 3.28 -20.64 10.46
C ALA A 64 3.25 -22.10 9.96
N THR A 65 3.83 -23.01 10.74
CA THR A 65 3.82 -24.46 10.49
C THR A 65 2.47 -25.05 10.93
N ASP A 66 1.37 -24.53 10.40
CA ASP A 66 0.07 -25.21 10.45
C ASP A 66 -0.33 -25.62 9.03
N PRO A 67 0.04 -26.83 8.58
CA PRO A 67 -0.26 -27.32 7.24
C PRO A 67 -1.76 -27.47 6.97
N THR A 68 -2.62 -27.32 7.99
CA THR A 68 -4.07 -27.48 7.89
C THR A 68 -4.81 -26.21 7.46
N ARG A 69 -4.14 -25.05 7.35
CA ARG A 69 -4.74 -23.78 6.84
C ARG A 69 -4.26 -23.39 5.45
N ALA A 70 -3.54 -24.26 4.76
CA ALA A 70 -3.10 -24.03 3.39
C ALA A 70 -4.22 -24.18 2.33
N VAL A 71 -5.46 -24.48 2.74
CA VAL A 71 -6.54 -24.90 1.83
C VAL A 71 -7.66 -23.90 1.55
N ASP A 72 -7.66 -22.69 2.14
CA ASP A 72 -8.79 -21.75 1.95
C ASP A 72 -8.46 -20.42 1.25
N ALA A 73 -7.36 -20.35 0.49
CA ALA A 73 -7.08 -19.18 -0.34
C ALA A 73 -6.81 -19.61 -1.78
N GLU A 74 -7.84 -19.56 -2.62
CA GLU A 74 -7.67 -19.51 -4.07
C GLU A 74 -6.85 -18.28 -4.44
N GLY A 75 -5.53 -18.44 -4.45
CA GLY A 75 -4.58 -17.33 -4.53
C GLY A 75 -3.17 -17.76 -4.22
N GLY A 76 -2.73 -18.82 -4.91
CA GLY A 76 -1.37 -19.38 -5.00
C GLY A 76 -0.31 -18.85 -4.03
N ALA A 77 -0.05 -19.62 -2.97
CA ALA A 77 1.26 -19.67 -2.33
C ALA A 77 2.25 -20.38 -3.28
N GLY A 78 2.63 -19.71 -4.36
CA GLY A 78 3.80 -20.07 -5.15
C GLY A 78 5.09 -19.75 -4.39
N PRO A 79 6.28 -20.18 -4.88
CA PRO A 79 7.55 -19.74 -4.31
C PRO A 79 7.54 -18.21 -4.21
N SER A 80 7.91 -17.68 -3.04
CA SER A 80 7.92 -16.24 -2.80
C SER A 80 8.69 -15.55 -3.91
N ASP A 81 8.05 -14.60 -4.60
CA ASP A 81 8.70 -13.80 -5.62
C ASP A 81 10.00 -13.21 -5.04
N PRO A 82 11.16 -13.29 -5.74
CA PRO A 82 12.41 -12.72 -5.23
C PRO A 82 12.31 -11.23 -4.84
N MET A 83 11.39 -10.50 -5.50
CA MET A 83 11.10 -9.09 -5.23
C MET A 83 10.36 -8.89 -3.90
N ALA A 84 9.79 -9.94 -3.31
CA ALA A 84 9.07 -9.85 -2.04
C ALA A 84 9.91 -9.24 -0.93
N SER A 85 11.24 -9.44 -0.95
CA SER A 85 12.20 -8.88 0.02
C SER A 85 12.39 -7.37 -0.09
N PHE A 86 12.13 -6.79 -1.26
CA PHE A 86 12.32 -5.37 -1.58
C PHE A 86 11.04 -4.54 -1.50
N VAL A 87 9.89 -5.17 -1.27
CA VAL A 87 8.61 -4.49 -1.05
C VAL A 87 8.17 -4.58 0.41
N PRO A 88 7.42 -3.59 0.93
CA PRO A 88 6.84 -3.67 2.27
C PRO A 88 5.92 -4.89 2.39
N ARG A 89 5.93 -5.55 3.55
CA ARG A 89 4.97 -6.63 3.81
C ARG A 89 3.54 -6.10 3.76
N TYR A 90 2.66 -6.86 3.11
CA TYR A 90 1.24 -6.57 2.99
C TYR A 90 0.42 -7.51 3.89
N PHE A 91 -0.48 -6.92 4.69
CA PHE A 91 -1.31 -7.63 5.66
C PHE A 91 -2.79 -7.70 5.27
N GLY A 92 -3.15 -7.17 4.11
CA GLY A 92 -4.54 -7.13 3.65
C GLY A 92 -5.21 -5.78 3.82
N GLU A 93 -6.51 -5.76 3.52
CA GLU A 93 -7.38 -4.60 3.69
C GLU A 93 -7.97 -4.57 5.11
N VAL A 94 -8.02 -3.39 5.71
CA VAL A 94 -8.59 -3.19 7.04
C VAL A 94 -9.46 -1.94 7.05
N GLN A 95 -10.51 -1.98 7.86
CA GLN A 95 -11.29 -0.80 8.19
C GLN A 95 -10.78 -0.23 9.51
N LEU A 96 -10.41 1.06 9.51
CA LEU A 96 -10.06 1.77 10.74
C LEU A 96 -11.32 2.33 11.39
N GLU A 97 -11.31 2.55 12.71
CA GLU A 97 -12.46 3.04 13.48
C GLU A 97 -13.03 4.37 12.97
N ARG A 98 -12.19 5.18 12.31
CA ARG A 98 -12.61 6.44 11.65
C ARG A 98 -13.40 6.21 10.34
N GLY A 99 -13.78 4.97 10.04
CA GLY A 99 -14.69 4.56 8.96
C GLY A 99 -14.04 4.29 7.61
N GLY A 100 -12.76 4.66 7.41
CA GLY A 100 -12.05 4.46 6.15
C GLY A 100 -11.47 3.06 5.99
N TRP A 101 -11.42 2.59 4.74
CA TRP A 101 -10.70 1.37 4.35
C TRP A 101 -9.28 1.69 3.89
N TYR A 102 -8.34 0.83 4.27
CA TYR A 102 -6.92 0.99 4.02
C TYR A 102 -6.26 -0.33 3.66
N PHE A 103 -5.20 -0.28 2.86
CA PHE A 103 -4.21 -1.35 2.81
C PHE A 103 -3.32 -1.24 4.05
N LYS A 104 -3.27 -2.32 4.85
CA LYS A 104 -2.37 -2.45 5.99
C LYS A 104 -1.03 -3.01 5.51
N MET A 105 0.04 -2.24 5.72
CA MET A 105 1.39 -2.55 5.27
C MET A 105 2.40 -2.38 6.40
N GLU A 106 3.59 -2.95 6.23
CA GLU A 106 4.74 -2.68 7.08
C GLU A 106 5.20 -1.23 6.92
N ASP A 107 5.43 -0.56 8.05
CA ASP A 107 6.05 0.75 8.06
C ASP A 107 7.57 0.64 7.95
N LEU A 108 8.09 0.90 6.76
CA LEU A 108 9.53 0.87 6.47
C LEU A 108 10.34 1.88 7.29
N LEU A 109 9.70 2.92 7.82
CA LEU A 109 10.37 4.00 8.54
C LEU A 109 10.36 3.77 10.06
N SER A 110 9.65 2.74 10.55
CA SER A 110 9.48 2.47 11.98
C SER A 110 10.79 2.25 12.75
N SER A 111 11.83 1.76 12.06
CA SER A 111 13.14 1.46 12.65
C SER A 111 14.14 2.63 12.61
N PHE A 112 13.75 3.78 12.04
CA PHE A 112 14.63 4.93 11.85
C PHE A 112 14.30 6.04 12.85
N SER A 113 15.29 6.53 13.60
CA SER A 113 15.13 7.63 14.56
C SER A 113 15.14 9.02 13.90
N GLN A 114 15.93 9.19 12.83
CA GLN A 114 15.93 10.36 11.96
C GLN A 114 15.97 9.86 10.51
N SER A 115 14.81 9.86 9.85
CA SER A 115 14.70 9.39 8.46
C SER A 115 14.76 10.56 7.48
N HIS A 116 15.55 10.38 6.43
CA HIS A 116 15.49 11.19 5.22
C HIS A 116 14.90 10.34 4.12
N ILE A 117 13.97 10.91 3.38
CA ILE A 117 13.11 10.16 2.47
C ILE A 117 13.21 10.76 1.08
N ALA A 118 13.41 9.91 0.07
CA ALA A 118 13.34 10.29 -1.34
C ALA A 118 12.36 9.35 -2.06
N ASP A 119 11.51 9.92 -2.90
CA ASP A 119 10.66 9.17 -3.84
C ASP A 119 11.29 9.26 -5.22
N ILE A 120 11.61 8.11 -5.80
CA ILE A 120 12.16 8.06 -7.15
C ILE A 120 11.20 7.22 -7.98
N LYS A 121 10.40 7.91 -8.78
CA LYS A 121 9.55 7.26 -9.76
C LYS A 121 10.42 6.61 -10.83
N MET A 122 10.23 5.31 -11.03
CA MET A 122 11.03 4.48 -11.94
C MET A 122 10.36 4.34 -13.31
N GLY A 123 11.17 4.16 -14.36
CA GLY A 123 10.74 3.93 -15.73
C GLY A 123 10.93 5.13 -16.65
N VAL A 124 10.97 4.88 -17.97
CA VAL A 124 11.09 5.93 -19.01
C VAL A 124 9.75 6.62 -19.32
N ARG A 125 8.64 6.04 -18.87
CA ARG A 125 7.27 6.57 -19.00
C ARG A 125 6.59 6.53 -17.63
N CYS A 126 5.79 7.55 -17.33
CA CYS A 126 5.05 7.69 -16.07
C CYS A 126 3.53 7.47 -16.23
N ILE A 127 3.08 7.04 -17.42
CA ILE A 127 1.71 6.71 -17.77
C ILE A 127 1.65 5.25 -18.24
N SER A 128 0.52 4.58 -18.03
CA SER A 128 0.31 3.23 -18.56
C SER A 128 0.04 3.26 -20.08
N GLU A 129 0.17 2.12 -20.74
CA GLU A 129 -0.15 2.00 -22.16
C GLU A 129 -1.63 2.22 -22.45
N ASP A 130 -2.50 1.79 -21.53
CA ASP A 130 -3.94 2.04 -21.61
C ASP A 130 -4.25 3.54 -21.48
N GLU A 131 -3.54 4.26 -20.62
CA GLU A 131 -3.73 5.71 -20.41
C GLU A 131 -3.20 6.54 -21.58
N LEU A 132 -2.30 6.01 -22.42
CA LEU A 132 -1.78 6.71 -23.60
C LEU A 132 -2.89 7.10 -24.59
N HIS A 133 -3.97 6.33 -24.64
CA HIS A 133 -5.11 6.56 -25.53
C HIS A 133 -6.18 7.47 -24.91
N ASN A 134 -5.92 8.04 -23.73
CA ASN A 134 -6.85 8.93 -23.06
C ASN A 134 -6.79 10.34 -23.65
N GLU A 135 -7.73 10.65 -24.53
CA GLU A 135 -7.85 11.97 -25.16
C GLU A 135 -8.56 13.01 -24.28
N LYS A 136 -8.99 12.65 -23.05
CA LYS A 136 -9.72 13.57 -22.18
C LYS A 136 -8.84 14.77 -21.80
N PRO A 137 -9.26 16.00 -22.14
CA PRO A 137 -8.49 17.19 -21.79
C PRO A 137 -8.31 17.35 -20.28
N ARG A 138 -7.11 17.76 -19.88
CA ARG A 138 -6.71 18.02 -18.50
C ARG A 138 -6.23 19.47 -18.37
N PRO A 139 -7.15 20.44 -18.21
CA PRO A 139 -6.78 21.85 -18.12
C PRO A 139 -5.83 22.12 -16.96
N ASP A 140 -5.96 21.38 -15.87
CA ASP A 140 -5.05 21.45 -14.71
C ASP A 140 -3.60 21.10 -15.07
N LEU A 141 -3.38 20.16 -15.99
CA LEU A 141 -2.04 19.81 -16.48
C LEU A 141 -1.52 20.83 -17.49
N PHE A 142 -2.40 21.37 -18.33
CA PHE A 142 -2.06 22.44 -19.27
C PHE A 142 -1.60 23.70 -18.53
N ASP A 143 -2.37 24.18 -17.55
CA ASP A 143 -2.00 25.34 -16.72
C ASP A 143 -0.66 25.12 -16.02
N ARG A 144 -0.39 23.88 -15.59
CA ARG A 144 0.89 23.53 -14.97
C ARG A 144 2.04 23.58 -15.97
N MET A 145 1.81 23.14 -17.19
CA MET A 145 2.80 23.19 -18.27
C MET A 145 3.13 24.64 -18.62
N GLU A 146 2.13 25.51 -18.81
CA GLU A 146 2.35 26.94 -19.08
C GLU A 146 3.16 27.62 -17.96
N ARG A 147 2.84 27.32 -16.69
CA ARG A 147 3.59 27.86 -15.55
C ARG A 147 5.04 27.37 -15.53
N LEU A 148 5.27 26.10 -15.83
CA LEU A 148 6.63 25.53 -15.86
C LEU A 148 7.43 26.13 -17.01
N GLU A 149 6.83 26.29 -18.18
CA GLU A 149 7.45 26.94 -19.34
C GLU A 149 7.83 28.39 -19.02
N ALA A 150 6.92 29.16 -18.40
CA ALA A 150 7.20 30.52 -17.96
C ALA A 150 8.34 30.62 -16.92
N MET A 151 8.57 29.56 -16.12
CA MET A 151 9.68 29.50 -15.16
C MET A 151 11.00 29.03 -15.79
N LEU A 152 10.94 28.31 -16.91
CA LEU A 152 12.10 27.75 -17.62
C LEU A 152 12.55 28.61 -18.82
N GLY A 153 11.75 29.60 -19.20
CA GLY A 153 12.11 30.62 -20.19
C GLY A 153 13.22 31.55 -19.67
N GLU A 154 14.17 31.84 -20.56
CA GLU A 154 15.26 32.83 -20.41
C GLU A 154 14.79 34.21 -19.93
#